data_AF-A0AAU8JHJ5-F1
#
_entry.id   AF-A0AAU8JHJ5-F1
#
_cell.length_a   1.000
_cell.length_b   1.000
_cell.length_c   1.000
_cell.angle_alpha   90.00
_cell.angle_beta   90.00
_cell.angle_gamma   90.00
#
_symmetry.space_group_name_H-M   'P 1'
#
loop_
_entity.id
_entity.type
_entity.pdbx_description
1 polymer ?
#
loop_
_entity_poly.entity_id
_entity_poly.type
_entity_poly.pdbx_seq_one_letter_code
_entity_poly.pdbx_strand_id
1 'polypeptide(L)'
;MQAYKTTGTIDRAGNLILAEPLNIPPGEVEIILLRSVTANPEPNGSAPEPSAEQPKKPASKLKSLRDLLDNAPPVPPDFNPDEARWEALKEKYDL
;
A
#
# COMPACT_ATOMS: atom_id res chain seq x y z
N MET A 1 7.43 16.78 22.27
CA MET A 1 8.14 16.04 21.20
C MET A 1 7.89 16.76 19.89
N GLN A 2 8.95 17.01 19.11
CA GLN A 2 8.84 17.68 17.80
C GLN A 2 9.30 16.71 16.73
N ALA A 3 8.50 16.55 15.67
CA ALA A 3 8.79 15.66 14.56
C ALA A 3 9.14 16.49 13.31
N TYR A 4 10.11 16.02 12.55
CA TYR A 4 10.53 16.61 11.28
C TYR A 4 10.15 15.66 10.16
N LYS A 5 9.45 16.18 9.13
CA LYS A 5 9.15 15.42 7.92
C LYS A 5 10.16 15.82 6.85
N THR A 6 11.00 14.88 6.44
CA THR A 6 11.93 15.03 5.33
C THR A 6 11.74 13.89 4.33
N THR A 7 12.25 14.07 3.12
CA THR A 7 12.27 13.02 2.10
C THR A 7 13.65 12.39 2.05
N GLY A 8 13.67 11.07 1.88
CA GLY A 8 14.89 10.30 1.78
C GLY A 8 14.67 9.07 0.90
N THR A 9 15.75 8.56 0.34
CA THR A 9 15.76 7.35 -0.47
C THR A 9 16.66 6.31 0.16
N ILE A 10 16.35 5.04 -0.05
CA ILE A 10 17.23 3.93 0.36
C ILE A 10 18.09 3.57 -0.85
N ASP A 11 19.41 3.60 -0.70
CA ASP A 11 20.32 3.20 -1.76
C ASP A 11 20.36 1.67 -1.94
N ARG A 12 21.11 1.19 -2.94
CA ARG A 12 21.25 -0.26 -3.20
C ARG A 12 21.95 -1.03 -2.10
N ALA A 13 22.68 -0.35 -1.22
CA ALA A 13 23.36 -0.94 -0.07
C ALA A 13 22.48 -0.93 1.19
N GLY A 14 21.28 -0.34 1.14
CA GLY A 14 20.35 -0.24 2.26
C GLY A 14 20.55 0.99 3.14
N ASN A 15 21.33 1.98 2.72
CA ASN A 15 21.56 3.21 3.47
C ASN A 15 20.48 4.25 3.19
N LEU A 16 20.03 4.94 4.24
CA LEU A 16 19.14 6.11 4.10
C LEU A 16 19.94 7.33 3.65
N ILE A 17 19.57 7.87 2.49
CA ILE A 17 20.10 9.12 1.96
C ILE A 17 18.98 10.16 2.03
N LEU A 18 19.19 11.18 2.86
CA LEU A 18 18.28 12.33 2.95
C LEU A 18 18.47 13.23 1.74
N ALA A 19 17.37 13.73 1.16
CA ALA A 19 17.43 14.69 0.06
C ALA A 19 17.98 16.05 0.53
N GLU A 20 17.70 16.41 1.79
CA GLU A 20 18.11 17.67 2.40
C GLU A 20 18.74 17.44 3.78
N PRO A 21 19.75 18.25 4.16
CA PRO A 21 20.36 18.16 5.48
C PRO A 21 19.38 18.58 6.57
N LEU A 22 19.32 17.80 7.66
CA LEU A 22 18.46 18.09 8.79
C LEU A 22 19.20 18.97 9.82
N ASN A 23 18.73 20.19 10.03
CA ASN A 23 19.30 21.13 11.00
C ASN A 23 18.52 21.07 12.32
N ILE A 24 18.93 20.18 13.22
CA ILE A 24 18.33 19.98 14.54
C ILE A 24 19.38 20.15 15.64
N PRO A 25 19.00 20.62 16.84
CA PRO A 25 19.94 20.75 17.96
C PRO A 25 20.50 19.37 18.37
N PRO A 26 21.73 19.31 18.91
CA PRO A 26 22.32 18.06 19.39
C PRO A 26 21.45 17.41 20.48
N GLY A 27 21.19 16.11 20.33
CA GLY A 27 20.37 15.34 21.26
C GLY A 27 20.07 13.94 20.72
N GLU A 28 19.44 13.11 21.54
CA GLU A 28 18.94 11.81 21.13
C GLU A 28 17.68 11.99 20.24
N VAL A 29 17.60 11.20 19.17
CA VAL A 29 16.50 11.28 18.20
C VAL A 29 15.98 9.89 17.85
N GLU A 30 14.66 9.81 17.67
CA GLU A 30 14.00 8.62 17.13
C GLU A 30 13.73 8.82 15.63
N ILE A 31 14.01 7.81 14.81
CA ILE A 31 13.82 7.86 13.35
C ILE A 31 12.67 6.92 12.97
N ILE A 32 11.62 7.48 12.36
CA ILE A 32 10.47 6.72 11.85
C ILE A 32 10.54 6.69 10.33
N LEU A 33 10.66 5.49 9.75
CA LEU A 33 10.71 5.27 8.31
C LEU A 33 9.32 4.89 7.78
N LEU A 34 8.72 5.74 6.95
CA LEU A 34 7.46 5.45 6.26
C LEU A 34 7.76 5.12 4.79
N ARG A 35 7.50 3.87 4.39
CA ARG A 35 7.67 3.42 3.01
C ARG A 35 6.35 3.54 2.25
N SER A 36 6.32 4.38 1.22
CA SER A 36 5.22 4.42 0.26
C SER A 36 5.29 3.16 -0.62
N VAL A 37 4.25 2.33 -0.60
CA VAL A 37 4.17 1.06 -1.36
C VAL A 37 4.17 1.27 -2.89
N THR A 38 4.10 2.51 -3.36
CA THR A 38 4.08 2.85 -4.80
C THR A 38 5.38 2.53 -5.55
N ALA A 39 6.51 2.37 -4.86
CA ALA A 39 7.74 1.87 -5.48
C ALA A 39 7.99 0.43 -5.00
N ASN A 40 7.64 -0.51 -5.87
CA ASN A 40 8.04 -1.91 -5.80
C ASN A 40 9.48 -2.05 -6.33
N PRO A 41 10.53 -2.14 -5.50
CA PRO A 41 11.67 -2.94 -5.87
C PRO A 41 11.28 -4.37 -5.55
N GLU A 42 10.96 -5.13 -6.59
CA GLU A 42 10.97 -6.58 -6.52
C GLU A 42 12.28 -7.02 -5.85
N PRO A 43 12.27 -7.72 -4.71
CA PRO A 43 13.40 -8.53 -4.34
C PRO A 43 13.35 -9.75 -5.27
N ASN A 44 14.43 -9.98 -6.02
CA ASN A 44 14.72 -11.21 -6.75
C ASN A 44 13.89 -12.42 -6.28
N GLY A 45 12.95 -12.85 -7.11
CA GLY A 45 12.12 -14.01 -6.85
C GLY A 45 11.16 -14.22 -8.00
N SER A 46 11.68 -14.83 -9.08
CA SER A 46 10.96 -15.42 -10.23
C SER A 46 9.55 -14.88 -10.49
N ALA A 47 9.42 -14.05 -11.52
CA ALA A 47 8.14 -13.84 -12.18
C ALA A 47 7.55 -15.18 -12.63
N PRO A 48 6.33 -15.57 -12.20
CA PRO A 48 5.46 -16.27 -13.10
C PRO A 48 4.87 -15.23 -14.05
N GLU A 49 4.91 -15.53 -15.34
CA GLU A 49 4.22 -14.80 -16.41
C GLU A 49 2.80 -14.40 -15.97
N PRO A 50 2.24 -13.27 -16.46
CA PRO A 50 0.86 -12.93 -16.24
C PRO A 50 -0.01 -13.88 -17.07
N SER A 51 -0.21 -15.10 -16.56
CA SER A 51 -1.29 -15.94 -17.00
C SER A 51 -2.56 -15.19 -16.62
N ALA A 52 -3.37 -14.89 -17.63
CA ALA A 52 -4.71 -14.35 -17.49
C ALA A 52 -5.60 -15.38 -16.77
N GLU A 53 -5.34 -15.57 -15.47
CA GLU A 53 -6.13 -16.42 -14.60
C GLU A 53 -6.98 -15.47 -13.76
N GLN A 54 -8.29 -15.54 -13.99
CA GLN A 54 -9.29 -14.71 -13.30
C GLN A 54 -8.99 -14.64 -11.80
N PRO A 55 -9.19 -13.46 -11.15
CA PRO A 55 -8.91 -13.30 -9.73
C PRO A 55 -9.63 -14.37 -8.92
N LYS A 56 -8.86 -15.27 -8.28
CA LYS A 56 -9.41 -16.34 -7.43
C LYS A 56 -10.18 -15.67 -6.30
N LYS A 57 -11.49 -15.94 -6.24
CA LYS A 57 -12.40 -15.37 -5.24
C LYS A 57 -11.82 -15.64 -3.83
N PRO A 58 -11.68 -14.62 -2.98
CA PRO A 58 -11.14 -14.81 -1.64
C PRO A 58 -12.07 -15.73 -0.85
N ALA A 59 -11.53 -16.82 -0.30
CA ALA A 59 -12.33 -17.75 0.49
C ALA A 59 -12.80 -17.07 1.79
N SER A 60 -14.13 -16.92 1.95
CA SER A 60 -14.73 -16.35 3.16
C SER A 60 -14.37 -17.19 4.40
N LYS A 61 -13.83 -16.55 5.44
CA LYS A 61 -13.62 -17.16 6.77
C LYS A 61 -14.93 -17.25 7.58
N LEU A 62 -15.95 -16.48 7.21
CA LEU A 62 -17.23 -16.41 7.91
C LEU A 62 -18.26 -17.28 7.18
N LYS A 63 -18.78 -18.31 7.86
CA LYS A 63 -19.74 -19.27 7.27
C LYS A 63 -20.96 -18.56 6.66
N SER A 64 -21.47 -17.51 7.32
CA SER A 64 -22.65 -16.75 6.87
C SER A 64 -22.41 -15.91 5.61
N LEU A 65 -21.16 -15.56 5.29
CA LEU A 65 -20.81 -14.76 4.12
C LEU A 65 -20.23 -15.63 2.99
N ARG A 66 -20.15 -16.95 3.19
CA ARG A 66 -19.51 -17.85 2.25
C ARG A 66 -20.28 -17.96 0.94
N ASP A 67 -21.57 -18.23 1.03
CA ASP A 67 -22.47 -18.29 -0.13
C ASP A 67 -22.50 -16.97 -0.92
N LEU A 68 -22.55 -15.84 -0.21
CA LEU A 68 -22.54 -14.51 -0.83
C LEU A 68 -21.23 -14.25 -1.60
N LEU A 69 -20.09 -14.64 -1.05
CA LEU A 69 -18.78 -14.36 -1.64
C LEU A 69 -18.42 -15.36 -2.76
N ASP A 70 -18.86 -16.60 -2.64
CA ASP A 70 -18.70 -17.63 -3.69
C ASP A 70 -19.56 -17.30 -4.92
N ASN A 71 -20.76 -16.72 -4.75
CA ASN A 71 -21.65 -16.32 -5.84
C ASN A 71 -21.41 -14.90 -6.38
N ALA A 72 -20.55 -14.10 -5.75
CA ALA A 72 -20.29 -12.73 -6.20
C ALA A 72 -19.70 -12.69 -7.63
N PRO A 73 -20.07 -11.68 -8.45
CA PRO A 73 -19.47 -11.49 -9.76
C PRO A 73 -17.97 -11.17 -9.62
N PRO A 74 -17.14 -11.57 -10.61
CA PRO A 74 -15.72 -11.24 -10.60
C PRO A 74 -15.52 -9.73 -10.62
N VAL A 75 -14.50 -9.27 -9.88
CA VAL A 75 -14.14 -7.86 -9.84
C VAL A 75 -13.63 -7.44 -11.23
N PRO A 76 -14.11 -6.32 -11.80
CA PRO A 76 -13.62 -5.82 -13.08
C PRO A 76 -12.10 -5.58 -13.07
N PRO A 77 -11.39 -5.80 -14.18
CA PRO A 77 -9.94 -5.61 -14.24
C PRO A 77 -9.50 -4.16 -14.01
N ASP A 78 -10.39 -3.19 -14.28
CA ASP A 78 -10.16 -1.76 -14.07
C ASP A 78 -10.59 -1.27 -12.67
N PHE A 79 -10.94 -2.17 -11.75
CA PHE A 79 -11.40 -1.78 -10.41
C PHE A 79 -10.27 -1.20 -9.56
N ASN A 80 -10.38 0.09 -9.22
CA ASN A 80 -9.47 0.76 -8.31
C ASN A 80 -10.06 0.81 -6.89
N PRO A 81 -9.47 0.08 -5.92
CA PRO A 81 -10.01 -0.02 -4.56
C PRO A 81 -9.95 1.29 -3.79
N ASP A 82 -8.97 2.15 -4.05
CA ASP A 82 -8.83 3.43 -3.36
C ASP A 82 -9.83 4.47 -3.88
N GLU A 83 -10.08 4.47 -5.19
CA GLU A 83 -11.13 5.30 -5.81
C GLU A 83 -12.52 4.89 -5.34
N ALA A 84 -12.84 3.58 -5.33
CA ALA A 84 -14.12 3.08 -4.85
C ALA A 84 -14.38 3.42 -3.37
N ARG A 85 -13.33 3.38 -2.54
CA ARG A 85 -13.43 3.82 -1.13
C ARG A 85 -13.68 5.30 -1.03
N TRP A 86 -13.02 6.11 -1.86
CA TRP A 86 -13.23 7.55 -1.89
C TRP A 86 -14.64 7.92 -2.37
N GLU A 87 -15.16 7.22 -3.37
CA GLU A 87 -16.55 7.38 -3.85
C GLU A 87 -17.58 7.07 -2.78
N ALA A 88 -17.41 5.95 -2.07
CA ALA A 88 -18.29 5.58 -0.96
C ALA A 88 -18.24 6.61 0.18
N LEU A 89 -17.08 7.24 0.42
CA LEU A 89 -16.96 8.31 1.40
C LEU A 89 -17.63 9.60 0.91
N LYS A 90 -17.50 9.95 -0.37
CA LYS A 90 -18.21 11.10 -0.96
C LYS A 90 -19.73 10.95 -0.80
N GLU A 91 -20.26 9.79 -1.19
CA GLU A 91 -21.70 9.49 -1.06
C GLU A 91 -22.17 9.51 0.40
N LYS A 92 -21.38 8.94 1.32
CA LYS A 92 -21.76 8.89 2.74
C LYS A 92 -21.73 10.25 3.43
N TYR A 93 -20.80 11.12 3.04
CA TYR A 93 -20.54 12.39 3.72
C TYR A 93 -21.03 13.62 2.94
N ASP A 94 -21.72 13.44 1.80
CA ASP A 94 -22.18 14.50 0.89
C ASP A 94 -21.04 15.50 0.56
N LEU A 95 -19.85 14.97 0.24
CA LEU A 95 -18.64 15.76 -0.10
C LEU A 95 -18.65 16.27 -1.53
#